data_AF-A0A179IA45-F1
#
_entry.id   AF-A0A179IA45-F1
#
_cell.length_a   1.000
_cell.length_b   1.000
_cell.length_c   1.000
_cell.angle_alpha   90.00
_cell.angle_beta   90.00
_cell.angle_gamma   90.00
#
_symmetry.space_group_name_H-M   'P 1'
#
loop_
_entity.id
_entity.type
_entity.pdbx_description
1 polymer ?
#
loop_
_entity_poly.entity_id
_entity_poly.type
_entity_poly.pdbx_seq_one_letter_code
_entity_poly.pdbx_strand_id
1 'polypeptide(L)'
;MVMTKYGLEGKLHEEHRLIKDGILREDNPLDQSNEFREFLLACRHGDLRKCQELINEGVNINGKDKFDYTPLIIASLCGHYELVQLLLEAGALAERNTFQGERCIYNALNDRIRNLLLQYDFSKSSDPFVYWSSHITALMDMQSPNTSDITLMSDNRSFELHKFLLSARSPYFRKKFEAQSETETWKLATAIPDESFEVVLRYIYLGDVPKDLSSSREGVADEAILTGIDKISKQLEIDHLWEAILEGNDRRLARQRYQDEVGRALQQVGDFFQTNIIGHKMVVDTERVDQVTWKHGNSIFADILLRADEPDDGEDEEDRAPSTPPPP
;
A
#
# COMPACT_ATOMS: atom_id res chain seq x y z
N MET A 1 28.63 -1.14 2.14
CA MET A 1 29.83 -0.49 2.70
C MET A 1 29.38 0.25 3.95
N VAL A 2 29.96 -0.03 5.12
CA VAL A 2 29.55 0.58 6.39
C VAL A 2 29.96 2.05 6.39
N MET A 3 29.04 2.97 6.70
CA MET A 3 29.31 4.40 6.68
C MET A 3 30.24 4.84 7.82
N THR A 4 31.02 5.90 7.60
CA THR A 4 31.86 6.50 8.64
C THR A 4 31.00 7.29 9.65
N LYS A 5 31.49 7.46 10.88
CA LYS A 5 30.79 8.20 11.95
C LYS A 5 30.32 9.60 11.50
N TYR A 6 31.20 10.38 10.88
CA TYR A 6 30.85 11.71 10.36
C TYR A 6 29.77 11.67 9.27
N GLY A 7 29.77 10.62 8.44
CA GLY A 7 28.72 10.42 7.44
C GLY A 7 27.35 10.10 8.06
N LEU A 8 27.34 9.37 9.18
CA LEU A 8 26.11 9.06 9.93
C LEU A 8 25.52 10.30 10.61
N GLU A 9 26.37 11.14 11.21
CA GLU A 9 25.94 12.39 11.85
C GLU A 9 25.36 13.39 10.84
N GLY A 10 25.98 13.50 9.66
CA GLY A 10 25.46 14.33 8.57
C GLY A 10 24.08 13.87 8.07
N LYS A 11 23.92 12.56 7.85
CA LYS A 11 22.62 11.97 7.45
C LYS A 11 21.54 12.18 8.51
N LEU A 12 21.86 12.00 9.79
CA LEU A 12 20.91 12.21 10.88
C LEU A 12 20.43 13.67 10.93
N HIS A 13 21.34 14.63 10.70
CA HIS A 13 20.96 16.04 10.65
C HIS A 13 20.03 16.36 9.48
N GLU A 14 20.35 15.83 8.29
CA GLU A 14 19.50 15.96 7.11
C GLU A 14 18.12 15.33 7.32
N GLU A 15 18.08 14.12 7.89
CA GLU A 15 16.86 13.41 8.25
C GLU A 15 15.98 14.23 9.20
N HIS A 16 16.54 14.75 10.30
CA HIS A 16 15.80 15.60 11.23
C HIS A 16 15.27 16.88 10.58
N ARG A 17 16.01 17.46 9.62
CA ARG A 17 15.53 18.62 8.86
C ARG A 17 14.34 18.24 7.99
N LEU A 18 14.42 17.13 7.24
CA LEU A 18 13.32 16.66 6.39
C LEU A 18 12.06 16.30 7.18
N ILE A 19 12.23 15.70 8.37
CA ILE A 19 11.11 15.42 9.29
C ILE A 19 10.50 16.72 9.80
N LYS A 20 11.33 17.69 10.21
CA LYS A 20 10.86 19.00 10.69
C LYS A 20 10.13 19.79 9.61
N ASP A 21 10.57 19.67 8.37
CA ASP A 21 9.93 20.30 7.21
C ASP A 21 8.67 19.55 6.74
N GLY A 22 8.32 18.42 7.39
CA GLY A 22 7.14 17.61 7.08
C GLY A 22 7.24 16.77 5.81
N ILE A 23 8.43 16.68 5.22
CA ILE A 23 8.68 15.94 3.98
C ILE A 23 8.78 14.43 4.26
N LEU A 24 9.40 14.08 5.39
CA LEU A 24 9.62 12.69 5.81
C LEU A 24 8.87 12.38 7.11
N ARG A 25 8.30 11.18 7.22
CA ARG A 25 7.65 10.69 8.44
C ARG A 25 8.69 10.32 9.50
N GLU A 26 8.35 10.61 10.76
CA GLU A 26 9.14 10.13 11.90
C GLU A 26 8.81 8.66 12.18
N ASP A 27 9.62 7.76 11.62
CA ASP A 27 9.45 6.32 11.80
C ASP A 27 9.90 5.83 13.18
N ASN A 28 10.72 6.60 13.89
CA ASN A 28 11.26 6.25 15.20
C ASN A 28 11.02 7.38 16.22
N PRO A 29 9.76 7.57 16.67
CA PRO A 29 9.43 8.64 17.60
C PRO A 29 10.03 8.39 18.98
N LEU A 30 10.35 9.47 19.69
CA LEU A 30 10.80 9.41 21.08
C LEU A 30 9.65 8.93 21.98
N ASP A 31 9.81 7.76 22.60
CA ASP A 31 8.83 7.21 23.54
C ASP A 31 9.42 7.20 24.96
N GLN A 32 8.73 7.91 25.87
CA GLN A 32 9.11 8.04 27.27
C GLN A 32 8.13 7.35 28.23
N SER A 33 7.14 6.63 27.68
CA SER A 33 6.16 5.87 28.44
C SER A 33 6.83 4.83 29.34
N ASN A 34 6.15 4.44 30.41
CA ASN A 34 6.69 3.45 31.33
C ASN A 34 6.65 2.06 30.69
N GLU A 35 5.63 1.81 29.90
CA GLU A 35 5.36 0.64 29.09
C GLU A 35 6.51 0.40 28.09
N PHE A 36 6.92 1.43 27.36
CA PHE A 36 8.06 1.34 26.45
C PHE A 36 9.38 1.12 27.19
N ARG A 37 9.59 1.75 28.35
CA ARG A 37 10.79 1.50 29.17
C ARG A 37 10.86 0.05 29.65
N GLU A 38 9.72 -0.50 30.05
CA GLU A 38 9.59 -1.91 30.45
C GLU A 38 9.87 -2.84 29.26
N PHE A 39 9.39 -2.50 28.06
CA PHE A 39 9.70 -3.22 26.83
C PHE A 39 11.20 -3.20 26.52
N LEU A 40 11.87 -2.05 26.59
CA LEU A 40 13.32 -1.97 26.40
C LEU A 40 14.11 -2.80 27.42
N LEU A 41 13.62 -2.87 28.66
CA LEU A 41 14.23 -3.70 29.70
C LEU A 41 14.06 -5.19 29.38
N ALA A 42 12.87 -5.61 28.95
CA ALA A 42 12.63 -6.97 28.47
C ALA A 42 13.54 -7.32 27.27
N CYS A 43 13.69 -6.39 26.31
CA CYS A 43 14.60 -6.58 25.18
C CYS A 43 16.07 -6.70 25.61
N ARG A 44 16.50 -5.93 26.61
CA ARG A 44 17.86 -6.02 27.16
C ARG A 44 18.12 -7.39 27.80
N HIS A 45 17.14 -7.94 28.51
CA HIS A 45 17.24 -9.25 29.14
C HIS A 45 17.02 -10.43 28.17
N GLY A 46 16.47 -10.17 26.97
CA GLY A 46 16.12 -11.23 26.01
C GLY A 46 14.87 -12.01 26.42
N ASP A 47 13.99 -11.39 27.22
CA ASP A 47 12.76 -12.02 27.69
C ASP A 47 11.72 -12.06 26.56
N LEU A 48 11.81 -13.09 25.72
CA LEU A 48 10.93 -13.30 24.56
C LEU A 48 9.44 -13.27 24.93
N ARG A 49 9.07 -13.90 26.05
CA ARG A 49 7.68 -14.01 26.46
C ARG A 49 7.12 -12.63 26.80
N LYS A 50 7.84 -11.87 27.63
CA LYS A 50 7.44 -10.53 28.01
C LYS A 50 7.42 -9.58 26.82
N CYS A 51 8.38 -9.70 25.91
CA CYS A 51 8.38 -8.95 24.66
C CYS A 51 7.12 -9.24 23.83
N GLN A 52 6.72 -10.52 23.70
CA GLN A 52 5.51 -10.88 22.95
C GLN A 52 4.23 -10.34 23.60
N GLU A 53 4.13 -10.42 24.93
CA GLU A 53 2.99 -9.87 25.69
C GLU A 53 2.86 -8.36 25.44
N LEU A 54 3.95 -7.60 25.57
CA LEU A 54 3.95 -6.15 25.34
C LEU A 54 3.70 -5.76 23.87
N ILE A 55 4.18 -6.56 22.91
CA ILE A 55 3.87 -6.39 21.48
C ILE A 55 2.36 -6.54 21.25
N ASN A 56 1.73 -7.55 21.87
CA ASN A 56 0.29 -7.78 21.74
C ASN A 56 -0.54 -6.69 22.42
N GLU A 57 -0.01 -6.05 23.46
CA GLU A 57 -0.61 -4.87 24.11
C GLU A 57 -0.49 -3.58 23.28
N GLY A 58 0.23 -3.62 22.15
CA GLY A 58 0.35 -2.50 21.22
C GLY A 58 1.49 -1.53 21.54
N VAL A 59 2.53 -1.99 22.25
CA VAL A 59 3.74 -1.17 22.46
C VAL A 59 4.35 -0.75 21.12
N ASN A 60 4.86 0.48 21.04
CA ASN A 60 5.52 0.94 19.82
C ASN A 60 6.89 0.26 19.65
N ILE A 61 6.95 -0.75 18.77
CA ILE A 61 8.17 -1.52 18.46
C ILE A 61 9.26 -0.65 17.81
N ASN A 62 8.87 0.43 17.15
CA ASN A 62 9.77 1.33 16.43
C ASN A 62 10.13 2.59 17.21
N GLY A 63 9.59 2.77 18.42
CA GLY A 63 9.95 3.87 19.30
C GLY A 63 11.45 3.87 19.63
N LYS A 64 11.97 5.02 20.07
CA LYS A 64 13.35 5.17 20.54
C LYS A 64 13.40 5.82 21.92
N ASP A 65 14.44 5.49 22.68
CA ASP A 65 14.72 6.13 23.96
C ASP A 65 15.48 7.47 23.80
N LYS A 66 15.82 8.09 24.93
CA LYS A 66 16.57 9.37 24.99
C LYS A 66 18.00 9.29 24.42
N PHE A 67 18.50 8.10 24.11
CA PHE A 67 19.83 7.83 23.57
C PHE A 67 19.77 7.30 22.12
N ASP A 68 18.60 7.41 21.49
CA ASP A 68 18.29 6.90 20.15
C ASP A 68 18.43 5.37 20.04
N TYR A 69 18.17 4.61 21.12
CA TYR A 69 18.06 3.15 21.05
C TYR A 69 16.62 2.73 20.77
N THR A 70 16.44 2.00 19.68
CA THR A 70 15.22 1.23 19.41
C THR A 70 15.29 -0.15 20.06
N PRO A 71 14.15 -0.83 20.30
CA PRO A 71 14.10 -2.20 20.79
C PRO A 71 14.99 -3.16 19.97
N LEU A 72 14.99 -2.99 18.64
CA LEU A 72 15.79 -3.80 17.73
C LEU A 72 17.30 -3.59 17.91
N ILE A 73 17.75 -2.33 18.15
CA ILE A 73 19.16 -2.06 18.43
C ILE A 73 19.56 -2.71 19.77
N ILE A 74 18.72 -2.63 20.80
CA ILE A 74 19.01 -3.25 22.11
C ILE A 74 19.13 -4.77 21.98
N ALA A 75 18.17 -5.43 21.32
CA ALA A 75 18.21 -6.87 21.10
C ALA A 75 19.45 -7.31 20.33
N SER A 76 19.83 -6.54 19.29
CA SER A 76 21.01 -6.78 18.47
C SER A 76 22.33 -6.60 19.23
N LEU A 77 22.41 -5.55 20.06
CA LEU A 77 23.56 -5.25 20.93
C LEU A 77 23.76 -6.31 22.02
N CYS A 78 22.66 -6.79 22.61
CA CYS A 78 22.69 -7.81 23.64
C CYS A 78 22.85 -9.24 23.09
N GLY A 79 22.72 -9.44 21.77
CA GLY A 79 22.97 -10.72 21.11
C GLY A 79 21.79 -11.69 21.09
N HIS A 80 20.58 -11.21 21.34
CA HIS A 80 19.38 -12.04 21.44
C HIS A 80 18.81 -12.34 20.04
N TYR A 81 19.37 -13.33 19.35
CA TYR A 81 19.04 -13.65 17.96
C TYR A 81 17.54 -13.93 17.75
N GLU A 82 16.95 -14.75 18.61
CA GLU A 82 15.53 -15.13 18.53
C GLU A 82 14.64 -13.90 18.73
N LEU A 83 15.05 -12.97 19.60
CA LEU A 83 14.31 -11.72 19.82
C LEU A 83 14.45 -10.77 18.63
N VAL A 84 15.64 -10.69 18.02
CA VAL A 84 15.84 -9.92 16.79
C VAL A 84 14.92 -10.44 15.69
N GLN A 85 14.82 -11.76 15.53
CA GLN A 85 13.91 -12.38 14.57
C GLN A 85 12.45 -12.02 14.86
N LEU A 86 12.01 -12.16 16.12
CA LEU A 86 10.66 -11.80 16.53
C LEU A 86 10.34 -10.32 16.22
N LEU A 87 11.24 -9.41 16.58
CA LEU A 87 11.03 -7.97 16.34
C LEU A 87 10.92 -7.66 14.84
N LEU A 88 11.74 -8.29 13.99
CA LEU A 88 11.66 -8.14 12.54
C LEU A 88 10.33 -8.68 11.98
N GLU A 89 9.90 -9.86 12.43
CA GLU A 89 8.59 -10.44 12.06
C GLU A 89 7.42 -9.59 12.54
N ALA A 90 7.56 -8.89 13.67
CA ALA A 90 6.58 -7.95 14.19
C ALA A 90 6.64 -6.55 13.55
N GLY A 91 7.45 -6.35 12.49
CA GLY A 91 7.50 -5.11 11.73
C GLY A 91 8.49 -4.05 12.26
N ALA A 92 9.51 -4.47 13.02
CA ALA A 92 10.59 -3.57 13.42
C ALA A 92 11.38 -3.06 12.19
N LEU A 93 11.59 -1.75 12.14
CA LEU A 93 12.29 -1.09 11.04
C LEU A 93 13.80 -1.23 11.19
N ALA A 94 14.45 -1.89 10.22
CA ALA A 94 15.90 -2.06 10.15
C ALA A 94 16.48 -1.65 8.78
N GLU A 95 15.92 -0.59 8.19
CA GLU A 95 16.29 -0.16 6.85
C GLU A 95 17.76 0.22 6.74
N ARG A 96 18.44 -0.43 5.80
CA ARG A 96 19.83 -0.12 5.44
C ARG A 96 19.89 1.31 4.92
N ASN A 97 20.96 2.04 5.27
CA ASN A 97 21.18 3.45 4.97
C ASN A 97 20.41 4.48 5.81
N THR A 98 19.57 4.07 6.76
CA THR A 98 19.04 4.96 7.81
C THR A 98 19.98 5.02 9.00
N PHE A 99 19.91 6.09 9.81
CA PHE A 99 20.73 6.17 11.02
C PHE A 99 20.49 4.99 11.96
N GLN A 100 19.22 4.62 12.18
CA GLN A 100 18.84 3.53 13.08
C GLN A 100 19.25 2.16 12.54
N GLY A 101 19.00 1.88 11.26
CA GLY A 101 19.37 0.61 10.63
C GLY A 101 20.88 0.39 10.57
N GLU A 102 21.66 1.41 10.17
CA GLU A 102 23.14 1.32 10.18
C GLU A 102 23.67 1.12 11.60
N ARG A 103 23.10 1.81 12.59
CA ARG A 103 23.48 1.66 14.00
C ARG A 103 23.10 0.29 14.55
N CYS A 104 21.98 -0.28 14.12
CA CYS A 104 21.57 -1.65 14.46
C CYS A 104 22.57 -2.68 13.93
N ILE A 105 22.94 -2.59 12.65
CA ILE A 105 23.91 -3.48 12.00
C ILE A 105 25.31 -3.32 12.61
N TYR A 106 25.72 -2.08 12.90
CA TYR A 106 27.01 -1.78 13.54
C TYR A 106 27.11 -2.42 14.94
N ASN A 107 26.04 -2.32 15.74
CA ASN A 107 25.98 -2.83 17.10
C ASN A 107 25.64 -4.32 17.20
N ALA A 108 25.44 -5.05 16.10
CA ALA A 108 25.16 -6.48 16.14
C ALA A 108 26.28 -7.24 16.86
N LEU A 109 25.95 -7.96 17.95
CA LEU A 109 26.92 -8.65 18.78
C LEU A 109 27.71 -9.73 18.00
N ASN A 110 27.07 -10.39 17.05
CA ASN A 110 27.66 -11.47 16.26
C ASN A 110 27.30 -11.39 14.77
N ASP A 111 28.07 -12.09 13.94
CA ASP A 111 27.85 -12.12 12.49
C ASP A 111 26.54 -12.79 12.11
N ARG A 112 26.00 -13.67 12.95
CA ARG A 112 24.72 -14.33 12.70
C ARG A 112 23.56 -13.31 12.69
N ILE A 113 23.52 -12.41 13.68
CA ILE A 113 22.55 -11.30 13.75
C ILE A 113 22.79 -10.30 12.63
N ARG A 114 24.05 -9.93 12.39
CA ARG A 114 24.42 -9.04 11.28
C ARG A 114 23.91 -9.58 9.93
N ASN A 115 24.13 -10.86 9.67
CA ASN A 115 23.70 -11.52 8.44
C ASN A 115 22.16 -11.61 8.36
N LEU A 116 21.46 -11.86 9.47
CA LEU A 116 20.00 -11.81 9.50
C LEU A 116 19.48 -10.41 9.10
N LEU A 117 19.99 -9.35 9.73
CA LEU A 117 19.63 -7.96 9.40
C LEU A 117 19.99 -7.59 7.95
N LEU A 118 21.05 -8.18 7.39
CA LEU A 118 21.45 -8.01 6.00
C LEU A 118 20.71 -8.91 5.00
N GLN A 119 19.99 -9.94 5.44
CA GLN A 119 19.20 -10.79 4.55
C GLN A 119 17.74 -10.37 4.51
N TYR A 120 17.26 -9.74 5.58
CA TYR A 120 15.87 -9.34 5.69
C TYR A 120 15.51 -8.31 4.61
N ASP A 121 14.47 -8.60 3.84
CA ASP A 121 13.92 -7.72 2.79
C ASP A 121 12.77 -6.90 3.38
N PHE A 122 13.11 -5.68 3.77
CA PHE A 122 12.20 -4.76 4.48
C PHE A 122 11.08 -4.22 3.59
N SER A 123 11.18 -4.35 2.26
CA SER A 123 10.17 -3.86 1.33
C SER A 123 8.81 -4.53 1.51
N LYS A 124 8.77 -5.76 2.06
CA LYS A 124 7.56 -6.57 2.18
C LYS A 124 6.95 -6.64 3.58
N SER A 125 7.70 -6.24 4.62
CA SER A 125 7.32 -6.52 6.02
C SER A 125 6.51 -5.39 6.69
N SER A 126 6.58 -4.15 6.18
CA SER A 126 5.99 -2.99 6.88
C SER A 126 4.80 -2.32 6.20
N ASP A 127 4.41 -2.74 5.00
CA ASP A 127 3.25 -2.16 4.32
C ASP A 127 2.02 -3.06 4.48
N PRO A 128 0.97 -2.61 5.20
CA PRO A 128 -0.24 -3.41 5.43
C PRO A 128 -1.00 -3.71 4.13
N PHE A 129 -0.74 -2.98 3.04
CA PHE A 129 -1.45 -3.09 1.78
C PHE A 129 -0.64 -3.81 0.70
N VAL A 130 0.51 -4.43 1.01
CA VAL A 130 1.37 -5.12 0.04
C VAL A 130 0.61 -6.14 -0.81
N TYR A 131 -0.27 -6.93 -0.18
CA TYR A 131 -1.05 -7.93 -0.91
C TYR A 131 -2.04 -7.29 -1.88
N TRP A 132 -2.64 -6.17 -1.49
CA TRP A 132 -3.57 -5.43 -2.32
C TRP A 132 -2.84 -4.75 -3.49
N SER A 133 -1.77 -4.00 -3.22
CA SER A 133 -0.98 -3.33 -4.26
C SER A 133 -0.37 -4.34 -5.24
N SER A 134 0.20 -5.45 -4.74
CA SER A 134 0.75 -6.51 -5.58
C SER A 134 -0.30 -7.15 -6.49
N HIS A 135 -1.52 -7.34 -5.97
CA HIS A 135 -2.62 -7.86 -6.77
C HIS A 135 -3.02 -6.88 -7.88
N ILE A 136 -3.17 -5.59 -7.56
CA ILE A 136 -3.49 -4.55 -8.55
C ILE A 136 -2.41 -4.49 -9.63
N THR A 137 -1.13 -4.50 -9.28
CA THR A 137 -0.02 -4.53 -10.24
C THR A 137 -0.09 -5.74 -11.17
N ALA A 138 -0.38 -6.91 -10.61
CA ALA A 138 -0.44 -8.16 -11.37
C ALA A 138 -1.57 -8.18 -12.41
N LEU A 139 -2.61 -7.36 -12.27
CA LEU A 139 -3.70 -7.28 -13.24
C LEU A 139 -3.24 -6.81 -14.62
N MET A 140 -2.14 -6.05 -14.74
CA MET A 140 -1.60 -5.62 -16.03
C MET A 140 -1.05 -6.79 -16.87
N ASP A 141 -0.52 -7.82 -16.20
CA ASP A 141 0.19 -8.93 -16.85
C ASP A 141 -0.61 -10.26 -16.78
N MET A 142 -1.79 -10.24 -16.15
CA MET A 142 -2.59 -11.45 -15.94
C MET A 142 -3.18 -11.96 -17.26
N GLN A 143 -2.71 -13.14 -17.69
CA GLN A 143 -3.21 -13.79 -18.92
C GLN A 143 -4.43 -14.68 -18.68
N SER A 144 -4.62 -15.19 -17.45
CA SER A 144 -5.69 -16.12 -17.12
C SER A 144 -6.13 -15.99 -15.65
N PRO A 145 -7.44 -15.87 -15.36
CA PRO A 145 -8.53 -15.64 -16.31
C PRO A 145 -8.40 -14.27 -16.99
N ASN A 146 -8.92 -14.13 -18.22
CA ASN A 146 -8.99 -12.82 -18.85
C ASN A 146 -10.05 -11.99 -18.11
N THR A 147 -9.61 -10.88 -17.50
CA THR A 147 -10.44 -9.98 -16.70
C THR A 147 -10.47 -8.56 -17.28
N SER A 148 -9.74 -8.29 -18.36
CA SER A 148 -9.77 -6.99 -19.03
C SER A 148 -11.11 -6.74 -19.72
N ASP A 149 -11.58 -5.51 -19.64
CA ASP A 149 -12.84 -5.04 -20.23
C ASP A 149 -12.61 -3.86 -21.20
N ILE A 150 -11.36 -3.44 -21.39
CA ILE A 150 -10.96 -2.43 -22.36
C ILE A 150 -9.52 -2.64 -22.87
N THR A 151 -9.35 -2.50 -24.18
CA THR A 151 -8.03 -2.48 -24.82
C THR A 151 -7.62 -1.06 -25.19
N LEU A 152 -6.48 -0.60 -24.70
CA LEU A 152 -5.88 0.67 -25.10
C LEU A 152 -4.80 0.42 -26.13
N MET A 153 -4.93 1.05 -27.30
CA MET A 153 -4.01 0.89 -28.42
C MET A 153 -3.16 2.14 -28.59
N SER A 154 -1.85 1.94 -28.62
CA SER A 154 -0.92 2.87 -29.25
C SER A 154 -0.59 2.42 -30.67
N ASP A 155 0.31 3.14 -31.34
CA ASP A 155 0.72 2.83 -32.72
C ASP A 155 1.41 1.46 -32.79
N ASN A 156 2.19 1.08 -31.76
CA ASN A 156 2.97 -0.16 -31.75
C ASN A 156 2.62 -1.15 -30.61
N ARG A 157 1.72 -0.79 -29.68
CA ARG A 157 1.40 -1.61 -28.50
C ARG A 157 -0.09 -1.62 -28.18
N SER A 158 -0.55 -2.71 -27.58
CA SER A 158 -1.89 -2.84 -27.01
C SER A 158 -1.78 -3.16 -25.52
N PHE A 159 -2.64 -2.53 -24.72
CA PHE A 159 -2.70 -2.71 -23.28
C PHE A 159 -4.09 -3.21 -22.89
N GLU A 160 -4.15 -4.37 -22.26
CA GLU A 160 -5.37 -4.97 -21.72
C GLU A 160 -5.60 -4.43 -20.30
N LEU A 161 -6.69 -3.68 -20.10
CA LEU A 161 -6.93 -2.90 -18.89
C LEU A 161 -8.36 -3.07 -18.36
N HIS A 162 -8.63 -2.42 -17.23
CA HIS A 162 -9.86 -2.52 -16.45
C HIS A 162 -10.51 -1.13 -16.30
N LYS A 163 -11.71 -0.94 -16.86
CA LYS A 163 -12.50 0.30 -16.79
C LYS A 163 -12.76 0.70 -15.35
N PHE A 164 -12.97 -0.27 -14.46
CA PHE A 164 -13.15 -0.03 -13.03
C PHE A 164 -11.97 0.71 -12.42
N LEU A 165 -10.75 0.18 -12.59
CA LEU A 165 -9.56 0.80 -12.01
C LEU A 165 -9.26 2.14 -12.68
N LEU A 166 -9.40 2.24 -14.00
CA LEU A 166 -9.24 3.49 -14.74
C LEU A 166 -10.22 4.57 -14.26
N SER A 167 -11.50 4.24 -14.05
CA SER A 167 -12.53 5.18 -13.56
C SER A 167 -12.32 5.60 -12.11
N ALA A 168 -11.84 4.67 -11.28
CA ALA A 168 -11.53 4.95 -9.89
C ALA A 168 -10.35 5.94 -9.78
N ARG A 169 -9.30 5.70 -10.56
CA ARG A 169 -7.99 6.39 -10.47
C ARG A 169 -7.84 7.61 -11.37
N SER A 170 -8.72 7.78 -12.35
CA SER A 170 -8.68 8.92 -13.30
C SER A 170 -10.08 9.51 -13.51
N PRO A 171 -10.29 10.78 -13.11
CA PRO A 171 -11.54 11.49 -13.39
C PRO A 171 -11.87 11.58 -14.88
N TYR A 172 -10.86 11.67 -15.75
CA TYR A 172 -11.04 11.66 -17.20
C TYR A 172 -11.71 10.37 -17.67
N PHE A 173 -11.17 9.21 -17.28
CA PHE A 173 -11.73 7.92 -17.67
C PHE A 173 -13.14 7.72 -17.09
N ARG A 174 -13.38 8.18 -15.86
CA ARG A 174 -14.71 8.18 -15.25
C ARG A 174 -15.74 8.90 -16.13
N LYS A 175 -15.53 10.19 -16.42
CA LYS A 175 -16.43 11.00 -17.26
C LYS A 175 -16.63 10.38 -18.64
N LYS A 176 -15.55 9.81 -19.20
CA LYS A 176 -15.57 9.22 -20.52
C LYS A 176 -16.41 7.94 -20.58
N PHE A 177 -16.24 7.04 -19.63
CA PHE A 177 -17.02 5.80 -19.61
C PHE A 177 -18.47 6.03 -19.18
N GLU A 178 -18.74 7.04 -18.35
CA GLU A 178 -20.11 7.52 -18.10
C GLU A 178 -20.81 7.97 -19.38
N ALA A 179 -20.10 8.65 -20.28
CA ALA A 179 -20.65 9.08 -21.56
C ALA A 179 -20.67 7.97 -22.63
N GLN A 180 -19.71 7.05 -22.60
CA GLN A 180 -19.46 6.04 -23.64
C GLN A 180 -19.09 4.68 -23.03
N SER A 181 -20.05 4.06 -22.38
CA SER A 181 -19.93 2.80 -21.64
C SER A 181 -19.52 1.59 -22.51
N GLU A 182 -20.03 1.54 -23.75
CA GLU A 182 -19.75 0.50 -24.75
C GLU A 182 -18.33 0.57 -25.35
N THR A 183 -17.48 1.49 -24.89
CA THR A 183 -16.12 1.62 -25.41
C THR A 183 -15.28 0.40 -25.00
N GLU A 184 -15.03 -0.51 -25.95
CA GLU A 184 -14.13 -1.65 -25.77
C GLU A 184 -12.68 -1.33 -26.16
N THR A 185 -12.47 -0.30 -26.98
CA THR A 185 -11.15 0.05 -27.48
C THR A 185 -10.94 1.55 -27.48
N TRP A 186 -9.77 1.99 -27.04
CA TRP A 186 -9.38 3.40 -27.13
C TRP A 186 -7.98 3.57 -27.70
N LYS A 187 -7.86 4.48 -28.68
CA LYS A 187 -6.57 4.80 -29.31
C LYS A 187 -5.91 6.02 -28.68
N LEU A 188 -4.63 5.89 -28.35
CA LEU A 188 -3.78 6.99 -27.92
C LEU A 188 -3.54 7.98 -29.08
N ALA A 189 -3.28 9.24 -28.75
CA ALA A 189 -2.83 10.20 -29.74
C ALA A 189 -1.45 9.79 -30.29
N THR A 190 -1.31 9.75 -31.62
CA THR A 190 -0.11 9.33 -32.37
C THR A 190 1.16 10.15 -32.11
N ALA A 191 1.07 11.21 -31.29
CA ALA A 191 2.17 12.10 -30.98
C ALA A 191 2.85 11.81 -29.62
N ILE A 192 2.47 10.73 -28.94
CA ILE A 192 2.95 10.41 -27.58
C ILE A 192 3.69 9.07 -27.60
N PRO A 193 4.93 8.99 -27.08
CA PRO A 193 5.68 7.73 -27.01
C PRO A 193 4.98 6.68 -26.16
N ASP A 194 5.04 5.41 -26.58
CA ASP A 194 4.44 4.26 -25.89
C ASP A 194 4.94 4.13 -24.45
N GLU A 195 6.23 4.41 -24.22
CA GLU A 195 6.88 4.36 -22.92
C GLU A 195 6.29 5.38 -21.95
N SER A 196 5.89 6.55 -22.46
CA SER A 196 5.23 7.59 -21.64
C SER A 196 3.91 7.07 -21.10
N PHE A 197 3.17 6.37 -21.95
CA PHE A 197 1.88 5.81 -21.61
C PHE A 197 2.02 4.63 -20.65
N GLU A 198 3.00 3.75 -20.88
CA GLU A 198 3.29 2.62 -20.00
C GLU A 198 3.62 3.09 -18.57
N VAL A 199 4.39 4.16 -18.41
CA VAL A 199 4.70 4.74 -17.08
C VAL A 199 3.43 5.19 -16.36
N VAL A 200 2.52 5.86 -17.07
CA VAL A 200 1.26 6.34 -16.49
C VAL A 200 0.36 5.18 -16.11
N LEU A 201 0.28 4.14 -16.96
CA LEU A 201 -0.47 2.93 -16.66
C LEU A 201 0.09 2.21 -15.43
N ARG A 202 1.40 2.05 -15.34
CA ARG A 202 2.05 1.46 -14.16
C ARG A 202 1.71 2.24 -12.90
N TYR A 203 1.69 3.57 -12.94
CA TYR A 203 1.26 4.38 -11.80
C TYR A 203 -0.22 4.16 -11.43
N ILE A 204 -1.13 4.06 -12.41
CA ILE A 204 -2.55 3.75 -12.14
C ILE A 204 -2.68 2.38 -11.46
N TYR A 205 -1.88 1.40 -11.90
CA TYR A 205 -1.86 0.02 -11.42
C TYR A 205 -0.86 -0.24 -10.27
N LEU A 206 -0.30 0.80 -9.65
CA LEU A 206 0.63 0.66 -8.51
C LEU A 206 1.90 -0.17 -8.79
N GLY A 207 2.28 -0.28 -10.06
CA GLY A 207 3.51 -0.91 -10.51
C GLY A 207 4.72 -0.01 -10.37
N ASP A 208 5.91 -0.62 -10.44
CA ASP A 208 7.18 0.10 -10.36
C ASP A 208 7.35 1.06 -11.54
N VAL A 209 7.45 2.35 -11.20
CA VAL A 209 7.84 3.41 -12.14
C VAL A 209 9.37 3.42 -12.24
N PRO A 210 9.94 3.31 -13.45
CA PRO A 210 11.40 3.31 -13.62
C PRO A 210 12.04 4.57 -13.03
N LYS A 211 12.99 4.39 -12.10
CA LYS A 211 13.76 5.48 -11.46
C LYS A 211 14.69 6.18 -12.44
N ASP A 212 15.27 5.39 -13.34
CA ASP A 212 16.17 5.84 -14.40
C ASP A 212 15.47 5.68 -15.75
N LEU A 213 14.63 6.67 -16.09
CA LEU A 213 14.23 6.87 -17.49
C LEU A 213 15.47 7.01 -18.41
N SER A 214 16.63 7.37 -17.82
CA SER A 214 17.96 7.54 -18.42
C SER A 214 18.72 6.25 -18.79
N SER A 215 18.16 5.06 -18.56
CA SER A 215 18.84 3.80 -18.90
C SER A 215 18.70 3.39 -20.38
N SER A 216 17.84 4.09 -21.12
CA SER A 216 17.72 3.94 -22.57
C SER A 216 18.81 4.75 -23.28
N ARG A 217 19.64 4.06 -24.06
CA ARG A 217 20.70 4.67 -24.88
C ARG A 217 20.08 5.62 -25.90
N GLU A 218 19.97 6.92 -25.58
CA GLU A 218 19.89 8.10 -26.46
C GLU A 218 19.18 9.25 -25.71
N GLY A 219 19.93 10.22 -25.18
CA GLY A 219 19.41 11.31 -24.35
C GLY A 219 18.43 12.30 -25.01
N VAL A 220 17.91 11.99 -26.21
CA VAL A 220 16.82 12.73 -26.89
C VAL A 220 15.47 12.06 -26.65
N ALA A 221 15.45 10.75 -26.39
CA ALA A 221 14.22 10.01 -26.08
C ALA A 221 13.61 10.43 -24.72
N ASP A 222 14.47 10.79 -23.76
CA ASP A 222 14.05 11.06 -22.38
C ASP A 222 13.19 12.33 -22.26
N GLU A 223 13.53 13.41 -22.96
CA GLU A 223 12.74 14.65 -22.94
C GLU A 223 11.37 14.46 -23.61
N ALA A 224 11.34 13.69 -24.70
CA ALA A 224 10.10 13.34 -25.39
C ALA A 224 9.20 12.46 -24.50
N ILE A 225 9.77 11.51 -23.75
CA ILE A 225 9.05 10.67 -22.81
C ILE A 225 8.49 11.51 -21.65
N LEU A 226 9.31 12.35 -21.02
CA LEU A 226 8.86 13.22 -19.93
C LEU A 226 7.77 14.20 -20.39
N THR A 227 7.91 14.76 -21.59
CA THR A 227 6.88 15.63 -22.19
C THR A 227 5.60 14.85 -22.51
N GLY A 228 5.74 13.60 -22.96
CA GLY A 228 4.62 12.68 -23.18
C GLY A 228 3.88 12.37 -21.88
N ILE A 229 4.63 12.05 -20.82
CA ILE A 229 4.11 11.83 -19.47
C ILE A 229 3.34 13.06 -18.99
N ASP A 230 3.90 14.28 -19.12
CA ASP A 230 3.23 15.52 -18.73
C ASP A 230 1.88 15.69 -19.44
N LYS A 231 1.87 15.48 -20.76
CA LYS A 231 0.67 15.59 -21.59
C LYS A 231 -0.38 14.57 -21.16
N ILE A 232 0.00 13.31 -20.96
CA ILE A 232 -0.93 12.25 -20.55
C ILE A 232 -1.43 12.53 -19.12
N SER A 233 -0.56 12.91 -18.19
CA SER A 233 -0.92 13.20 -16.80
C SER A 233 -1.99 14.28 -16.73
N LYS A 234 -1.81 15.38 -17.48
CA LYS A 234 -2.79 16.46 -17.59
C LYS A 234 -4.08 16.02 -18.26
N GLN A 235 -3.97 15.23 -19.33
CA GLN A 235 -5.15 14.72 -20.05
C GLN A 235 -5.98 13.77 -19.17
N LEU A 236 -5.33 12.91 -18.40
CA LEU A 236 -5.96 11.93 -17.54
C LEU A 236 -6.34 12.47 -16.16
N GLU A 237 -6.07 13.75 -15.89
CA GLU A 237 -6.32 14.39 -14.59
C GLU A 237 -5.62 13.63 -13.43
N ILE A 238 -4.33 13.28 -13.63
CA ILE A 238 -3.49 12.60 -12.63
C ILE A 238 -2.49 13.60 -12.06
N ASP A 239 -2.70 14.05 -10.83
CA ASP A 239 -1.92 15.16 -10.26
C ASP A 239 -0.58 14.75 -9.64
N HIS A 240 -0.49 13.53 -9.08
CA HIS A 240 0.67 13.11 -8.27
C HIS A 240 1.66 12.19 -8.98
N LEU A 241 1.50 11.97 -10.28
CA LEU A 241 2.42 11.13 -11.07
C LEU A 241 3.87 11.65 -11.01
N TRP A 242 4.06 12.98 -11.01
CA TRP A 242 5.37 13.59 -10.93
C TRP A 242 6.10 13.35 -9.61
N GLU A 243 5.37 13.24 -8.50
CA GLU A 243 5.95 12.91 -7.19
C GLU A 243 6.52 11.48 -7.17
N ALA A 244 5.87 10.58 -7.92
CA ALA A 244 6.29 9.18 -8.08
C ALA A 244 7.44 9.01 -9.10
N ILE A 245 7.56 9.89 -10.09
CA ILE A 245 8.65 9.84 -11.08
C ILE A 245 9.92 10.51 -10.55
N LEU A 246 9.80 11.65 -9.87
CA LEU A 246 10.93 12.43 -9.34
C LEU A 246 11.49 11.82 -8.04
N GLU A 247 11.66 10.50 -8.01
CA GLU A 247 12.35 9.84 -6.92
C GLU A 247 13.77 10.38 -6.80
N GLY A 248 14.06 11.05 -5.67
CA GLY A 248 15.44 11.31 -5.32
C GLY A 248 16.17 10.01 -5.03
N ASN A 249 17.50 10.04 -4.94
CA ASN A 249 18.33 8.89 -4.54
C ASN A 249 17.99 8.32 -3.13
N ASP A 250 17.04 8.92 -2.40
CA ASP A 250 16.61 8.49 -1.08
C ASP A 250 15.52 7.41 -1.16
N ARG A 251 15.94 6.18 -0.87
CA ARG A 251 15.07 4.99 -0.84
C ARG A 251 13.92 5.10 0.16
N ARG A 252 14.13 5.78 1.28
CA ARG A 252 13.12 5.90 2.35
C ARG A 252 12.00 6.84 1.92
N LEU A 253 12.36 7.98 1.33
CA LEU A 253 11.39 8.91 0.77
C LEU A 253 10.58 8.27 -0.37
N ALA A 254 11.24 7.51 -1.25
CA ALA A 254 10.56 6.76 -2.30
C ALA A 254 9.55 5.76 -1.73
N ARG A 255 9.94 5.00 -0.70
CA ARG A 255 9.03 4.06 -0.02
C ARG A 255 7.83 4.77 0.60
N GLN A 256 8.06 5.88 1.31
CA GLN A 256 6.97 6.65 1.91
C GLN A 256 5.99 7.15 0.85
N ARG A 257 6.50 7.75 -0.24
CA ARG A 257 5.65 8.22 -1.35
C ARG A 257 4.87 7.09 -2.00
N TYR A 258 5.49 5.92 -2.17
CA TYR A 258 4.79 4.74 -2.68
C TYR A 258 3.66 4.30 -1.73
N GLN A 259 3.93 4.21 -0.43
CA GLN A 259 2.90 3.90 0.58
C GLN A 259 1.77 4.94 0.57
N ASP A 260 2.10 6.22 0.41
CA ASP A 260 1.12 7.30 0.33
C ASP A 260 0.26 7.16 -0.93
N GLU A 261 0.87 6.79 -2.05
CA GLU A 261 0.17 6.52 -3.29
C GLU A 261 -0.74 5.30 -3.18
N VAL A 262 -0.27 4.21 -2.57
CA VAL A 262 -1.09 3.01 -2.30
C VAL A 262 -2.28 3.38 -1.42
N GLY A 263 -2.08 4.18 -0.37
CA GLY A 263 -3.15 4.70 0.48
C GLY A 263 -4.16 5.57 -0.28
N ARG A 264 -3.68 6.48 -1.14
CA ARG A 264 -4.54 7.29 -2.02
C ARG A 264 -5.34 6.42 -2.98
N ALA A 265 -4.70 5.45 -3.62
CA ALA A 265 -5.33 4.53 -4.54
C ALA A 265 -6.41 3.70 -3.85
N LEU A 266 -6.14 3.20 -2.63
CA LEU A 266 -7.09 2.46 -1.82
C LEU A 266 -8.33 3.30 -1.50
N GLN A 267 -8.14 4.57 -1.12
CA GLN A 267 -9.25 5.52 -0.90
C GLN A 267 -10.04 5.76 -2.19
N GLN A 268 -9.37 6.08 -3.30
CA GLN A 268 -10.03 6.33 -4.59
C GLN A 268 -10.85 5.12 -5.07
N VAL A 269 -10.28 3.91 -4.99
CA VAL A 269 -10.95 2.66 -5.35
C VAL A 269 -12.08 2.35 -4.38
N GLY A 270 -11.86 2.56 -3.08
CA GLY A 270 -12.87 2.36 -2.04
C GLY A 270 -14.07 3.30 -2.20
N ASP A 271 -13.84 4.59 -2.35
CA ASP A 271 -14.88 5.61 -2.57
C ASP A 271 -15.66 5.32 -3.86
N PHE A 272 -14.95 4.92 -4.92
CA PHE A 272 -15.57 4.55 -6.18
C PHE A 272 -16.45 3.31 -6.04
N PHE A 273 -15.96 2.27 -5.34
CA PHE A 273 -16.71 1.06 -5.03
C PHE A 273 -17.96 1.36 -4.18
N GLN A 274 -17.81 2.14 -3.11
CA GLN A 274 -18.92 2.52 -2.24
C GLN A 274 -19.99 3.31 -2.99
N THR A 275 -19.58 4.27 -3.82
CA THR A 275 -20.52 5.12 -4.55
C THR A 275 -21.22 4.37 -5.69
N ASN A 276 -20.47 3.62 -6.50
CA ASN A 276 -20.96 3.07 -7.77
C ASN A 276 -21.44 1.61 -7.69
N ILE A 277 -21.04 0.87 -6.66
CA ILE A 277 -21.48 -0.52 -6.46
C ILE A 277 -22.41 -0.58 -5.25
N ILE A 278 -21.91 -0.25 -4.05
CA ILE A 278 -22.71 -0.35 -2.81
C ILE A 278 -23.86 0.67 -2.80
N GLY A 279 -23.64 1.88 -3.31
CA GLY A 279 -24.65 2.94 -3.40
C GLY A 279 -25.83 2.57 -4.29
N HIS A 280 -25.67 1.59 -5.18
CA HIS A 280 -26.72 1.08 -6.07
C HIS A 280 -27.25 -0.29 -5.64
N LYS A 281 -26.96 -0.73 -4.40
CA LYS A 281 -27.49 -2.00 -3.87
C LYS A 281 -29.01 -1.99 -3.81
N MET A 282 -29.62 -3.14 -4.04
CA MET A 282 -31.04 -3.37 -3.86
C MET A 282 -31.26 -4.25 -2.63
N VAL A 283 -32.09 -3.80 -1.70
CA VAL A 283 -32.54 -4.61 -0.56
C VAL A 283 -33.95 -5.08 -0.88
N VAL A 284 -34.16 -6.40 -0.81
CA VAL A 284 -35.41 -7.04 -1.21
C VAL A 284 -35.76 -8.09 -0.16
N ASP A 285 -37.02 -8.11 0.26
CA ASP A 285 -37.55 -9.14 1.16
C ASP A 285 -37.40 -10.53 0.51
N THR A 286 -37.03 -11.54 1.31
CA THR A 286 -36.77 -12.92 0.83
C THR A 286 -37.93 -13.49 0.01
N GLU A 287 -39.18 -13.16 0.38
CA GLU A 287 -40.39 -13.61 -0.32
C GLU A 287 -40.59 -12.98 -1.71
N ARG A 288 -39.89 -11.87 -2.00
CA ARG A 288 -40.07 -11.06 -3.21
C ARG A 288 -38.85 -11.09 -4.13
N VAL A 289 -37.84 -11.90 -3.80
CA VAL A 289 -36.60 -12.06 -4.59
C VAL A 289 -36.91 -12.48 -6.03
N ASP A 290 -37.87 -13.39 -6.23
CA ASP A 290 -38.26 -13.89 -7.56
C ASP A 290 -38.90 -12.80 -8.46
N GLN A 291 -39.31 -11.67 -7.87
CA GLN A 291 -39.96 -10.56 -8.57
C GLN A 291 -38.98 -9.44 -8.94
N VAL A 292 -37.69 -9.59 -8.58
CA VAL A 292 -36.68 -8.56 -8.84
C VAL A 292 -36.38 -8.49 -10.33
N THR A 293 -36.91 -7.47 -10.99
CA THR A 293 -36.56 -7.16 -12.38
C THR A 293 -35.45 -6.13 -12.40
N TRP A 294 -34.30 -6.52 -12.94
CA TRP A 294 -33.17 -5.63 -13.09
C TRP A 294 -33.20 -4.94 -14.46
N LYS A 295 -33.11 -3.61 -14.48
CA LYS A 295 -33.05 -2.83 -15.73
C LYS A 295 -31.57 -2.63 -16.06
N HIS A 296 -31.14 -3.07 -17.25
CA HIS A 296 -29.82 -2.75 -17.80
C HIS A 296 -29.64 -1.23 -17.87
N GLY A 297 -29.09 -0.64 -16.81
CA GLY A 297 -28.91 0.81 -16.67
C GLY A 297 -27.46 1.21 -16.42
N ASN A 298 -26.55 0.24 -16.26
CA ASN A 298 -25.15 0.48 -15.99
C ASN A 298 -24.26 -0.33 -16.94
N SER A 299 -24.21 0.06 -18.21
CA SER A 299 -23.39 -0.59 -19.23
C SER A 299 -21.87 -0.41 -19.03
N ILE A 300 -21.43 0.29 -17.97
CA ILE A 300 -20.02 0.56 -17.70
C ILE A 300 -19.35 -0.62 -16.99
N PHE A 301 -20.08 -1.33 -16.13
CA PHE A 301 -19.54 -2.40 -15.30
C PHE A 301 -20.31 -3.69 -15.53
N ALA A 302 -19.64 -4.82 -15.40
CA ALA A 302 -20.31 -6.11 -15.43
C ALA A 302 -21.36 -6.15 -14.32
N ASP A 303 -22.59 -6.48 -14.68
CA ASP A 303 -23.69 -6.59 -13.74
C ASP A 303 -23.55 -7.90 -12.97
N ILE A 304 -22.80 -7.85 -11.87
CA ILE A 304 -22.63 -8.99 -10.98
C ILE A 304 -23.74 -8.93 -9.93
N LEU A 305 -24.69 -9.87 -10.02
CA LEU A 305 -25.67 -10.08 -8.96
C LEU A 305 -25.02 -10.92 -7.85
N LEU A 306 -24.64 -10.27 -6.76
CA LEU A 306 -24.23 -10.95 -5.53
C LEU A 306 -25.40 -11.00 -4.57
N ARG A 307 -25.96 -12.20 -4.33
CA ARG A 307 -26.92 -12.43 -3.25
C ARG A 307 -26.14 -12.66 -1.96
N ALA A 308 -26.34 -11.81 -0.97
CA ALA A 308 -25.89 -12.03 0.39
C ALA A 308 -27.13 -12.04 1.28
N ASP A 309 -27.47 -13.22 1.79
CA ASP A 309 -28.58 -13.37 2.74
C ASP A 309 -28.02 -12.97 4.13
N GLU A 310 -28.56 -11.92 4.74
CA GLU A 310 -28.31 -11.65 6.16
C GLU A 310 -29.04 -12.73 6.97
N PRO A 311 -28.39 -13.39 7.93
CA PRO A 311 -29.09 -14.32 8.82
C PRO A 311 -30.17 -13.56 9.58
N ASP A 312 -31.38 -14.14 9.66
CA ASP A 312 -32.44 -13.63 10.51
C ASP A 312 -31.94 -13.66 11.96
N ASP A 313 -31.72 -12.49 12.57
CA ASP A 313 -31.39 -12.34 14.00
C ASP A 313 -32.61 -12.61 14.89
N GLY A 314 -33.46 -13.58 14.52
CA GLY A 314 -34.85 -13.64 14.98
C GLY A 314 -35.44 -15.03 15.15
N GLU A 315 -34.76 -15.96 15.83
CA GLU A 315 -35.43 -17.11 16.48
C GLU A 315 -34.74 -17.49 17.82
N ASP A 316 -34.86 -16.62 18.83
CA ASP A 316 -34.94 -17.02 20.24
C ASP A 316 -36.44 -16.92 20.67
N GLU A 317 -37.31 -17.71 20.03
CA GLU A 317 -38.71 -17.91 20.45
C GLU A 317 -38.94 -19.34 21.01
N GLU A 318 -37.99 -19.92 21.75
CA GLU A 318 -38.22 -21.19 22.47
C GLU A 318 -38.73 -21.06 23.91
N ASP A 319 -38.95 -19.85 24.46
CA ASP A 319 -39.26 -19.68 25.89
C ASP A 319 -40.57 -18.92 26.22
N ARG A 320 -41.67 -19.25 25.53
CA ARG A 320 -43.03 -18.90 26.01
C ARG A 320 -43.96 -20.10 26.07
N ALA A 321 -43.80 -20.88 27.14
CA ALA A 321 -44.78 -21.89 27.56
C ALA A 321 -46.19 -21.28 27.75
N PRO A 322 -47.28 -22.01 27.44
CA PRO A 322 -48.64 -21.52 27.61
C PRO A 322 -49.03 -21.51 29.09
N SER A 323 -49.24 -20.32 29.67
CA SER A 323 -49.84 -20.20 31.00
C SER A 323 -51.33 -20.55 30.94
N THR A 324 -51.69 -21.63 31.64
CA THR A 324 -53.09 -22.01 31.88
C THR A 324 -53.69 -21.10 32.97
N PRO A 325 -54.95 -20.66 32.86
CA PRO A 325 -55.59 -19.86 33.91
C PRO A 325 -56.16 -20.77 35.01
N PRO A 326 -56.25 -20.31 36.27
CA PRO A 326 -56.79 -21.14 37.35
C PRO A 326 -58.33 -21.17 37.32
N PRO A 327 -58.97 -22.25 37.83
CA PRO A 327 -60.43 -22.39 37.88
C PRO A 327 -61.00 -21.62 39.10
N PRO A 328 -62.33 -21.44 39.18
CA PRO A 328 -62.98 -20.29 39.82
C PRO A 328 -62.89 -20.21 41.34
#